data_AF-A0A7Y2KT42-F1
#
_entry.id   AF-A0A7Y2KT42-F1
#
_cell.length_a   1.000
_cell.length_b   1.000
_cell.length_c   1.000
_cell.angle_alpha   90.00
_cell.angle_beta   90.00
_cell.angle_gamma   90.00
#
_symmetry.space_group_name_H-M   'P 1'
#
loop_
_entity.id
_entity.type
_entity.pdbx_description
1 polymer ?
#
loop_
_entity_poly.entity_id
_entity_poly.type
_entity_poly.pdbx_seq_one_letter_code
_entity_poly.pdbx_strand_id
1 'polypeptide(L)'
;MKRATMILALMGAVAPHAPALAQTKQSDMQGAALLASCRAAEQRCGAYLQGVLDMMIVARKAECGAPRDDRAALRAAYLRWAERDSYFQSVHMVAGAEQALSSAWPCPGQVNR
;
A
#
# COMPACT_ATOMS: atom_id res chain seq x y z
N MET A 1 8.90 44.02 -62.95
CA MET A 1 7.53 43.45 -62.99
C MET A 1 7.40 42.39 -61.89
N LYS A 2 6.45 42.61 -60.98
CA LYS A 2 5.82 41.71 -59.98
C LYS A 2 6.67 40.60 -59.33
N ARG A 3 6.97 40.78 -58.05
CA ARG A 3 6.81 39.71 -57.04
C ARG A 3 5.95 40.25 -55.91
N ALA A 4 4.69 39.82 -55.92
CA ALA A 4 3.82 39.85 -54.76
C ALA A 4 4.21 38.70 -53.82
N THR A 5 4.18 38.95 -52.52
CA THR A 5 3.32 38.27 -51.54
C THR A 5 3.90 38.47 -50.14
N MET A 6 3.04 39.00 -49.28
CA MET A 6 3.21 39.44 -47.91
C MET A 6 2.62 38.37 -47.00
N ILE A 7 3.35 37.83 -46.02
CA ILE A 7 2.81 37.06 -44.87
C ILE A 7 3.81 37.26 -43.72
N LEU A 8 3.55 38.15 -42.76
CA LEU A 8 2.70 38.07 -41.57
C LEU A 8 3.26 37.14 -40.47
N ALA A 9 3.39 37.75 -39.29
CA ALA A 9 3.94 37.31 -38.01
C ALA A 9 3.53 35.92 -37.50
N LEU A 10 4.31 35.39 -36.56
CA LEU A 10 3.80 34.81 -35.29
C LEU A 10 4.95 34.63 -34.28
N MET A 11 4.94 35.44 -33.23
CA MET A 11 5.53 35.10 -31.94
C MET A 11 4.75 33.95 -31.32
N GLY A 12 5.45 33.04 -30.64
CA GLY A 12 4.86 32.15 -29.64
C GLY A 12 5.20 30.68 -29.81
N ALA A 13 6.16 30.20 -29.02
CA ALA A 13 6.13 28.83 -28.53
C ALA A 13 6.77 28.82 -27.14
N VAL A 14 5.90 28.96 -26.15
CA VAL A 14 6.15 28.65 -24.74
C VAL A 14 6.85 27.29 -24.65
N ALA A 15 7.99 27.24 -23.97
CA ALA A 15 8.65 25.99 -23.62
C ALA A 15 7.67 25.13 -22.81
N PRO A 16 7.66 23.80 -22.98
CA PRO A 16 6.82 22.92 -22.19
C PRO A 16 7.41 22.87 -20.77
N HIS A 17 6.88 23.71 -19.88
CA HIS A 17 6.81 23.41 -18.45
C HIS A 17 5.98 22.12 -18.33
N ALA A 18 6.65 20.97 -18.49
CA ALA A 18 6.12 19.72 -18.00
C ALA A 18 5.79 19.97 -16.52
N PRO A 19 4.56 19.68 -16.06
CA PRO A 19 4.31 19.71 -14.64
C PRO A 19 5.31 18.70 -14.07
N ALA A 20 6.23 19.17 -13.24
CA ALA A 20 6.90 18.30 -12.31
C ALA A 20 5.75 17.60 -11.62
N LEU A 21 5.53 16.32 -11.95
CA LEU A 21 4.63 15.45 -11.21
C LEU A 21 5.10 15.64 -9.79
N ALA A 22 4.32 16.41 -9.02
CA ALA A 22 4.52 16.54 -7.60
C ALA A 22 4.51 15.09 -7.16
N GLN A 23 5.71 14.58 -6.89
CA GLN A 23 5.95 13.22 -6.48
C GLN A 23 5.16 13.19 -5.19
N THR A 24 3.92 12.71 -5.29
CA THR A 24 2.96 12.64 -4.20
C THR A 24 3.73 11.93 -3.15
N LYS A 25 4.16 12.68 -2.11
CA LYS A 25 4.97 12.19 -1.01
C LYS A 25 4.42 10.83 -0.70
N GLN A 26 5.13 9.79 -1.15
CA GLN A 26 4.63 8.42 -1.13
C GLN A 26 4.32 8.24 0.33
N SER A 27 3.03 8.19 0.65
CA SER A 27 2.62 8.31 2.04
C SER A 27 3.32 7.16 2.71
N ASP A 28 4.34 7.45 3.51
CA ASP A 28 4.82 6.57 4.56
C ASP A 28 3.59 6.42 5.45
N MET A 29 2.65 5.59 5.00
CA MET A 29 1.39 5.41 5.69
C MET A 29 1.82 4.68 6.95
N GLN A 30 1.78 5.43 8.05
CA GLN A 30 2.27 5.00 9.34
C GLN A 30 1.43 3.81 9.81
N GLY A 31 2.04 2.85 10.50
CA GLY A 31 1.31 1.71 11.08
C GLY A 31 0.09 2.15 11.90
N ALA A 32 0.18 3.31 12.57
CA ALA A 32 -0.90 3.95 13.30
C ALA A 32 -2.14 4.25 12.43
N ALA A 33 -1.96 4.63 11.16
CA ALA A 33 -3.08 4.90 10.24
C ALA A 33 -3.81 3.61 9.86
N LEU A 34 -3.09 2.51 9.62
CA LEU A 34 -3.70 1.19 9.43
C LEU A 34 -4.43 0.74 10.68
N LEU A 35 -3.80 0.86 11.85
CA LEU A 35 -4.41 0.51 13.12
C LEU A 35 -5.70 1.29 13.39
N ALA A 36 -5.69 2.60 13.15
CA ALA A 36 -6.88 3.44 13.25
C ALA A 36 -7.98 2.96 12.29
N SER A 37 -7.64 2.71 11.03
CA SER A 37 -8.58 2.19 10.02
C SER A 37 -9.18 0.84 10.42
N CYS A 38 -8.36 -0.06 10.95
CA CYS A 38 -8.80 -1.36 11.44
C CYS A 38 -9.65 -1.25 12.69
N ARG A 39 -9.37 -0.33 13.63
CA ARG A 39 -10.25 -0.10 14.79
C ARG A 39 -11.62 0.43 14.36
N ALA A 40 -11.64 1.34 13.40
CA ALA A 40 -12.86 1.94 12.84
C ALA A 40 -13.67 1.00 11.92
N ALA A 41 -13.25 -0.26 11.74
CA ALA A 41 -13.93 -1.24 10.88
C ALA A 41 -14.07 -0.80 9.41
N GLU A 42 -13.17 0.04 8.93
CA GLU A 42 -13.24 0.55 7.57
C GLU A 42 -12.90 -0.56 6.56
N GLN A 43 -13.62 -0.56 5.43
CA GLN A 43 -13.41 -1.52 4.34
C GLN A 43 -11.97 -1.52 3.82
N ARG A 44 -11.29 -0.36 3.84
CA ARG A 44 -9.91 -0.22 3.38
C ARG A 44 -8.91 -1.03 4.22
N CYS A 45 -9.14 -1.22 5.51
CA CYS A 45 -8.27 -2.06 6.35
C CYS A 45 -8.27 -3.51 5.85
N GLY A 46 -9.47 -4.09 5.69
CA GLY A 46 -9.61 -5.47 5.23
C GLY A 46 -9.05 -5.68 3.82
N ALA A 47 -9.29 -4.74 2.90
CA ALA A 47 -8.72 -4.79 1.55
C ALA A 47 -7.19 -4.67 1.54
N TYR A 48 -6.63 -3.81 2.39
CA TYR A 48 -5.18 -3.67 2.55
C TYR A 48 -4.55 -4.98 3.06
N LEU A 49 -5.12 -5.57 4.12
CA LEU A 49 -4.63 -6.83 4.69
C LEU A 49 -4.75 -7.99 3.70
N GLN A 50 -5.83 -8.04 2.91
CA GLN A 50 -5.97 -8.99 1.82
C GLN A 50 -4.87 -8.80 0.77
N GLY A 51 -4.56 -7.56 0.38
CA GLY A 51 -3.48 -7.28 -0.57
C GLY A 51 -2.10 -7.70 -0.06
N VAL A 52 -1.82 -7.51 1.23
CA VAL A 52 -0.58 -7.98 1.87
C VAL A 52 -0.53 -9.50 1.88
N LEU A 53 -1.62 -10.16 2.24
CA LEU A 53 -1.72 -11.63 2.22
C LEU A 53 -1.48 -12.18 0.80
N ASP A 54 -2.10 -11.59 -0.22
CA ASP A 54 -1.93 -11.98 -1.61
C ASP A 54 -0.47 -11.88 -2.05
N MET A 55 0.21 -10.78 -1.67
CA MET A 55 1.63 -10.61 -1.91
C MET A 55 2.46 -11.67 -1.17
N MET A 56 2.16 -11.97 0.10
CA MET A 56 2.87 -13.00 0.87
C MET A 56 2.74 -14.39 0.23
N ILE A 57 1.54 -14.74 -0.26
CA ILE A 57 1.28 -15.98 -0.99
C ILE A 57 2.13 -16.04 -2.26
N VAL A 58 2.14 -14.97 -3.05
CA VAL A 58 2.89 -14.91 -4.31
C VAL A 58 4.40 -14.92 -4.09
N ALA A 59 4.90 -14.10 -3.17
CA ALA A 59 6.32 -13.87 -2.96
C ALA A 59 7.00 -14.99 -2.15
N ARG A 60 6.32 -15.56 -1.15
CA ARG A 60 6.93 -16.49 -0.20
C ARG A 60 6.41 -17.92 -0.33
N LYS A 61 5.31 -18.15 -1.07
CA LYS A 61 4.59 -19.44 -1.10
C LYS A 61 4.30 -20.00 0.31
N ALA A 62 4.15 -19.11 1.29
CA ALA A 62 4.30 -19.44 2.71
C ALA A 62 3.11 -18.97 3.57
N GLU A 63 1.90 -19.02 3.04
CA GLU A 63 0.69 -18.79 3.85
C GLU A 63 -0.16 -20.05 3.86
N CYS A 64 -0.25 -20.67 5.04
CA CYS A 64 -0.81 -21.99 5.23
C CYS A 64 -2.13 -21.90 5.97
N GLY A 65 -3.19 -21.54 5.23
CA GLY A 65 -4.55 -21.56 5.73
C GLY A 65 -5.12 -20.21 6.17
N ALA A 66 -4.46 -19.09 5.88
CA ALA A 66 -5.08 -17.78 6.03
C ALA A 66 -6.31 -17.66 5.12
N PRO A 67 -7.44 -17.15 5.64
CA PRO A 67 -8.68 -17.05 4.87
C PRO A 67 -8.62 -15.83 3.95
N ARG A 68 -8.16 -16.05 2.72
CA ARG A 68 -7.87 -15.00 1.72
C ARG A 68 -8.99 -13.99 1.53
N ASP A 69 -10.24 -14.46 1.50
CA ASP A 69 -11.41 -13.63 1.22
C ASP A 69 -12.16 -13.18 2.49
N ASP A 70 -11.78 -13.68 3.67
CA ASP A 70 -12.39 -13.28 4.94
C ASP A 70 -11.65 -12.07 5.53
N ARG A 71 -11.97 -10.90 4.99
CA ARG A 71 -11.43 -9.62 5.44
C ARG A 71 -11.68 -9.33 6.92
N ALA A 72 -12.75 -9.88 7.50
CA ALA A 72 -13.06 -9.70 8.91
C ALA A 72 -12.10 -10.51 9.78
N ALA A 73 -11.81 -11.76 9.40
CA ALA A 73 -10.81 -12.59 10.07
C ALA A 73 -9.40 -11.97 9.98
N LEU A 74 -9.00 -11.48 8.80
CA LEU A 74 -7.70 -10.79 8.63
C LEU A 74 -7.57 -9.56 9.53
N ARG A 75 -8.62 -8.72 9.57
CA ARG A 75 -8.69 -7.57 10.46
C ARG A 75 -8.57 -7.97 11.93
N ALA A 76 -9.32 -8.99 12.35
CA ALA A 76 -9.31 -9.44 13.74
C ALA A 76 -7.92 -9.98 14.15
N ALA A 77 -7.24 -10.70 13.26
CA ALA A 77 -5.87 -11.14 13.48
C ALA A 77 -4.90 -9.97 13.65
N TYR A 78 -4.99 -8.97 12.76
CA TYR A 78 -4.17 -7.76 12.84
C TYR A 78 -4.38 -6.99 14.15
N LEU A 79 -5.63 -6.78 14.57
CA LEU A 79 -5.92 -6.07 15.83
C LEU A 79 -5.37 -6.82 17.05
N ARG A 80 -5.56 -8.14 17.14
CA ARG A 80 -5.00 -8.95 18.24
C ARG A 80 -3.47 -8.89 18.28
N TRP A 81 -2.82 -8.83 17.13
CA TRP A 81 -1.36 -8.70 17.06
C TRP A 81 -0.91 -7.30 17.51
N ALA A 82 -1.57 -6.25 17.03
CA ALA A 82 -1.24 -4.85 17.34
C ALA A 82 -1.47 -4.45 18.81
N GLU A 83 -2.28 -5.23 19.55
CA GLU A 83 -2.40 -5.11 21.01
C GLU A 83 -1.14 -5.55 21.75
N ARG A 84 -0.37 -6.49 21.18
CA ARG A 84 0.86 -7.03 21.78
C ARG A 84 2.12 -6.33 21.28
N ASP A 85 2.09 -5.80 20.07
CA ASP A 85 3.25 -5.19 19.43
C ASP A 85 2.94 -3.75 18.98
N SER A 86 3.54 -2.79 19.67
CA SER A 86 3.39 -1.36 19.39
C SER A 86 4.50 -0.80 18.49
N TYR A 87 5.59 -1.53 18.26
CA TYR A 87 6.75 -1.05 17.52
C TYR A 87 6.37 -0.64 16.09
N PHE A 88 5.61 -1.49 15.40
CA PHE A 88 5.26 -1.24 14.01
C PHE A 88 4.21 -0.14 13.81
N GLN A 89 3.60 0.38 14.87
CA GLN A 89 2.69 1.52 14.78
C GLN A 89 3.41 2.78 14.29
N SER A 90 4.71 2.92 14.58
CA SER A 90 5.49 4.12 14.28
C SER A 90 6.35 4.03 13.01
N VAL A 91 6.50 2.85 12.39
CA VAL A 91 7.50 2.62 11.34
C VAL A 91 6.89 2.21 9.99
N HIS A 92 6.22 1.05 9.88
CA HIS A 92 5.76 0.54 8.58
C HIS A 92 4.47 -0.29 8.64
N MET A 93 3.45 0.13 7.89
CA MET A 93 2.18 -0.60 7.77
C MET A 93 2.33 -2.02 7.22
N VAL A 94 3.11 -2.22 6.16
CA VAL A 94 3.28 -3.52 5.51
C VAL A 94 3.97 -4.50 6.45
N ALA A 95 5.08 -4.09 7.08
CA ALA A 95 5.84 -4.96 7.98
C ALA A 95 4.99 -5.44 9.16
N GLY A 96 4.18 -4.55 9.75
CA GLY A 96 3.25 -4.93 10.82
C GLY A 96 2.13 -5.86 10.33
N ALA A 97 1.59 -5.62 9.13
CA ALA A 97 0.60 -6.51 8.52
C ALA A 97 1.18 -7.91 8.23
N GLU A 98 2.39 -7.99 7.65
CA GLU A 98 3.06 -9.27 7.38
C GLU A 98 3.26 -10.07 8.67
N GLN A 99 3.81 -9.44 9.71
CA GLN A 99 4.04 -10.06 11.02
C GLN A 99 2.73 -10.56 11.65
N ALA A 100 1.67 -9.75 11.58
CA ALA A 100 0.38 -10.14 12.12
C ALA A 100 -0.22 -11.35 11.41
N LEU A 101 -0.16 -11.38 10.08
CA LEU A 101 -0.73 -12.45 9.26
C LEU A 101 0.08 -13.75 9.42
N SER A 102 1.41 -13.68 9.33
CA SER A 102 2.28 -14.86 9.48
C SER A 102 2.20 -15.46 10.89
N SER A 103 1.96 -14.63 11.91
CA SER A 103 1.77 -15.10 13.28
C SER A 103 0.40 -15.75 13.50
N ALA A 104 -0.63 -15.32 12.77
CA ALA A 104 -1.98 -15.83 12.91
C ALA A 104 -2.20 -17.15 12.17
N TRP A 105 -1.51 -17.35 11.04
CA TRP A 105 -1.60 -18.57 10.23
C TRP A 105 -0.20 -19.10 9.86
N PRO A 106 0.56 -19.58 10.85
CA PRO A 106 1.92 -20.03 10.61
C PRO A 106 1.93 -21.28 9.71
N CYS A 107 2.89 -21.33 8.79
CA CYS A 107 3.13 -22.55 8.03
C CYS A 107 3.75 -23.66 8.88
N PRO A 108 3.31 -24.93 8.69
CA PRO A 108 3.94 -26.08 9.34
C PRO A 108 5.45 -26.10 9.08
N GLY A 109 6.25 -26.12 10.15
CA GLY A 109 7.72 -26.14 10.06
C GLY A 109 8.42 -24.78 10.20
N GLN A 110 7.70 -23.66 10.30
CA GLN A 110 8.30 -22.33 10.58
C GLN A 110 8.27 -21.93 12.07
N VAL A 111 7.61 -22.70 12.94
CA VAL A 111 7.46 -22.38 14.38
C VAL A 111 8.75 -22.68 15.20
N ASN A 112 9.75 -23.34 14.61
CA ASN A 112 10.97 -23.79 15.29
C ASN A 112 12.27 -23.10 14.80
N ARG A 113 12.22 -21.87 14.31
CA ARG A 113 13.43 -21.16 13.85
C ARG A 113 13.65 -19.84 14.57
#